data_AF-A0AAN6BYL5-F1
#
_entry.id   AF-A0AAN6BYL5-F1
#
_cell.length_a   1.000
_cell.length_b   1.000
_cell.length_c   1.000
_cell.angle_alpha   90.00
_cell.angle_beta   90.00
_cell.angle_gamma   90.00
#
_symmetry.space_group_name_H-M   'P 1'
#
loop_
_entity.id
_entity.type
_entity.pdbx_description
1 polymer ?
#
loop_
_entity_poly.entity_id
_entity_poly.type
_entity_poly.pdbx_seq_one_letter_code
_entity_poly.pdbx_strand_id
1 'polypeptide(L)'
;MAKQTSSSTTSSEQTQNIVSDIGEYLMQAAQNWAKMTDALVESRQVQQAVEDAHEQAMIINHLSDLSTVVSMDVDLSKLCKIRDLTAQFSQDVHQVWQKDTKYNQNSS
;
A
#
# COMPACT_ATOMS: atom_id res chain seq x y z
N MET A 1 -40.88 -24.59 36.17
CA MET A 1 -40.48 -24.46 34.76
C MET A 1 -40.04 -23.02 34.53
N ALA A 2 -38.76 -22.78 34.27
CA ALA A 2 -38.29 -21.53 33.67
C ALA A 2 -37.01 -21.86 32.90
N LYS A 3 -37.15 -21.89 31.57
CA LYS A 3 -36.10 -22.12 30.59
C LYS A 3 -35.62 -20.71 30.19
N GLN A 4 -34.42 -20.30 30.61
CA GLN A 4 -33.81 -19.07 30.12
C GLN A 4 -32.47 -19.41 29.46
N THR A 5 -32.56 -19.57 28.14
CA THR A 5 -31.47 -19.68 27.18
C THR A 5 -30.96 -18.27 26.89
N SER A 6 -29.83 -17.87 27.47
CA SER A 6 -29.22 -16.55 27.21
C SER A 6 -27.68 -16.63 27.24
N SER A 7 -27.08 -17.61 26.56
CA SER A 7 -25.61 -17.78 26.53
C SER A 7 -25.02 -17.89 25.12
N SER A 8 -25.83 -17.76 24.06
CA SER A 8 -25.37 -17.95 22.68
C SER A 8 -25.22 -16.65 21.86
N THR A 9 -25.72 -15.51 22.32
CA THR A 9 -25.67 -14.24 21.58
C THR A 9 -24.32 -13.54 21.66
N THR A 10 -23.60 -13.64 22.79
CA THR A 10 -22.32 -12.92 22.99
C THR A 10 -21.19 -13.42 22.09
N SER A 11 -21.09 -14.74 21.86
CA SER A 11 -19.98 -15.32 21.11
C SER A 11 -19.99 -14.94 19.63
N SER A 12 -21.17 -14.80 19.02
CA SER A 12 -21.32 -14.45 17.61
C SER A 12 -20.97 -12.98 17.36
N GLU A 13 -21.44 -12.08 18.23
CA GLU A 13 -21.15 -10.64 18.16
C GLU A 13 -19.65 -10.35 18.40
N GLN A 14 -19.03 -11.05 19.35
CA GLN A 14 -17.59 -10.93 19.58
C GLN A 14 -16.78 -11.41 18.37
N THR A 15 -17.19 -12.49 17.71
CA THR A 15 -16.50 -12.99 16.51
C THR A 15 -16.67 -12.02 15.33
N GLN A 16 -17.87 -11.45 15.15
CA GLN A 16 -18.14 -10.41 14.14
C GLN A 16 -17.26 -9.18 14.36
N ASN A 17 -17.12 -8.72 15.61
CA ASN A 17 -16.25 -7.59 15.95
C ASN A 17 -14.79 -7.86 15.61
N ILE A 18 -14.27 -9.06 15.93
CA ILE A 18 -12.88 -9.42 15.58
C ILE A 18 -12.65 -9.43 14.06
N VAL A 19 -13.60 -9.97 13.28
CA VAL A 19 -13.51 -9.96 11.81
C VAL A 19 -13.52 -8.52 11.29
N SER A 20 -14.36 -7.66 11.84
CA SER A 20 -14.39 -6.23 11.51
C SER A 20 -13.06 -5.54 11.82
N ASP A 21 -12.53 -5.74 13.03
CA ASP A 21 -11.28 -5.14 13.48
C ASP A 21 -10.10 -5.59 12.59
N ILE A 22 -10.06 -6.87 12.21
CA ILE A 22 -9.02 -7.41 11.31
C ILE A 22 -9.12 -6.77 9.93
N GLY A 23 -10.32 -6.62 9.36
CA GLY A 23 -10.49 -5.98 8.06
C GLY A 23 -10.10 -4.50 8.07
N GLU A 24 -10.44 -3.77 9.12
CA GLU A 24 -9.99 -2.38 9.31
C GLU A 24 -8.46 -2.29 9.46
N TYR A 25 -7.86 -3.21 10.21
CA TYR A 25 -6.41 -3.28 10.37
C TYR A 25 -5.71 -3.54 9.03
N LEU A 26 -6.20 -4.48 8.23
CA LEU A 26 -5.66 -4.78 6.90
C LEU A 26 -5.78 -3.57 5.96
N MET A 27 -6.91 -2.85 6.01
CA MET A 27 -7.11 -1.61 5.26
C MET A 27 -6.10 -0.52 5.66
N GLN A 28 -5.88 -0.33 6.96
CA GLN A 28 -4.89 0.64 7.45
C GLN A 28 -3.45 0.23 7.08
N ALA A 29 -3.12 -1.05 7.20
CA ALA A 29 -1.81 -1.57 6.83
C ALA A 29 -1.51 -1.34 5.34
N ALA A 30 -2.47 -1.60 4.46
CA ALA A 30 -2.34 -1.37 3.03
C ALA A 30 -2.12 0.12 2.70
N GLN A 31 -2.86 1.01 3.35
CA GLN A 31 -2.70 2.46 3.19
C GLN A 31 -1.32 2.95 3.69
N ASN A 32 -0.88 2.47 4.85
CA ASN A 32 0.42 2.85 5.40
C ASN A 32 1.56 2.35 4.51
N TRP A 33 1.43 1.14 3.98
CA TRP A 33 2.39 0.59 3.03
C TRP A 33 2.46 1.40 1.73
N ALA A 34 1.31 1.83 1.18
CA ALA A 34 1.25 2.70 0.01
C ALA A 34 1.95 4.06 0.29
N LYS A 35 1.60 4.74 1.39
CA LYS A 35 2.22 6.02 1.79
C LYS A 35 3.73 5.91 2.00
N MET A 36 4.17 4.84 2.66
CA MET A 36 5.59 4.61 2.89
C MET A 36 6.34 4.38 1.57
N THR A 37 5.78 3.59 0.67
CA THR A 37 6.38 3.33 -0.65
C THR A 37 6.47 4.63 -1.46
N ASP A 38 5.40 5.42 -1.46
CA ASP A 38 5.34 6.72 -2.13
C ASP A 38 6.44 7.67 -1.65
N ALA A 39 6.55 7.84 -0.33
CA ALA A 39 7.56 8.69 0.29
C ALA A 39 9.01 8.22 0.03
N LEU A 40 9.25 6.91 -0.07
CA LEU A 40 10.58 6.36 -0.36
C LEU A 40 10.97 6.58 -1.83
N VAL A 41 10.03 6.39 -2.76
CA VAL A 41 10.27 6.59 -4.20
C VAL A 41 10.44 8.07 -4.53
N GLU A 42 9.67 8.95 -3.91
CA GLU A 42 9.80 10.42 -4.05
C GLU A 42 10.88 11.03 -3.15
N SER A 43 11.66 10.20 -2.44
CA SER A 43 12.64 10.72 -1.50
C SER A 43 13.75 11.48 -2.22
N ARG A 44 14.22 12.55 -1.57
CA ARG A 44 15.35 13.36 -2.03
C ARG A 44 16.59 12.52 -2.34
N GLN A 45 16.78 11.39 -1.65
CA GLN A 45 17.92 10.50 -1.84
C GLN A 45 17.88 9.80 -3.21
N VAL A 46 16.70 9.38 -3.67
CA VAL A 46 16.52 8.80 -5.01
C VAL A 46 16.78 9.87 -6.07
N GLN A 47 16.28 11.08 -5.87
CA GLN A 47 16.48 12.18 -6.80
C GLN A 47 17.94 12.63 -6.90
N GLN A 48 18.64 12.70 -5.76
CA GLN A 48 20.08 13.00 -5.71
C GLN A 48 20.92 11.91 -6.39
N ALA A 49 20.57 10.63 -6.22
CA ALA A 49 21.30 9.56 -6.89
C ALA A 49 21.22 9.67 -8.42
N VAL A 50 20.04 10.05 -8.95
CA VAL A 50 19.85 10.29 -10.39
C VAL A 50 20.67 11.49 -10.86
N GLU A 51 20.64 12.60 -10.11
CA GLU A 51 21.43 13.80 -10.40
C GLU A 51 22.94 13.53 -10.38
N ASP A 52 23.44 12.85 -9.33
CA ASP A 52 24.84 12.47 -9.17
C ASP A 52 25.31 11.54 -10.29
N ALA A 53 24.47 10.60 -10.72
CA ALA A 53 24.78 9.70 -11.83
C ALA A 53 24.85 10.42 -13.17
N HIS A 54 23.96 11.38 -13.38
CA HIS A 54 23.96 12.22 -14.58
C HIS A 54 25.18 13.16 -14.60
N GLU A 55 25.55 13.74 -13.45
CA GLU A 55 26.75 14.57 -13.30
C GLU A 55 28.04 13.76 -13.48
N GLN A 56 28.14 12.56 -12.89
CA GLN A 56 29.28 11.67 -13.09
C GLN A 56 29.41 11.20 -14.54
N ALA A 57 28.30 10.88 -15.22
CA ALA A 57 28.32 10.52 -16.64
C ALA A 57 28.83 11.66 -17.53
N MET A 58 28.51 12.91 -17.18
CA MET A 58 29.00 14.11 -17.88
C MET A 58 30.49 14.36 -17.61
N ILE A 59 30.96 14.12 -16.38
CA ILE A 59 32.34 14.41 -15.96
C ILE A 59 33.34 13.33 -16.43
N ILE A 60 32.94 12.05 -16.47
CA ILE A 60 33.91 10.95 -16.55
C ILE A 60 34.41 10.60 -17.96
N ASN A 61 33.64 10.78 -19.06
CA ASN A 61 34.12 10.93 -20.46
C ASN A 61 33.03 10.62 -21.50
N HIS A 62 33.11 11.34 -22.63
CA HIS A 62 32.30 11.29 -23.86
C HIS A 62 31.77 9.92 -24.35
N LEU A 63 30.65 9.42 -23.79
CA LEU A 63 29.75 8.38 -24.36
C LEU A 63 29.98 6.90 -23.96
N SER A 64 30.97 6.52 -23.15
CA SER A 64 31.32 5.09 -23.02
C SER A 64 30.66 4.29 -21.89
N ASP A 65 30.04 4.90 -20.88
CA ASP A 65 29.36 4.11 -19.84
C ASP A 65 27.96 4.63 -19.49
N LEU A 66 27.18 4.89 -20.54
CA LEU A 66 25.74 5.15 -20.43
C LEU A 66 24.98 3.96 -19.82
N SER A 67 25.62 2.79 -19.73
CA SER A 67 25.08 1.58 -19.08
C SER A 67 24.67 1.85 -17.63
N THR A 68 25.47 2.61 -16.87
CA THR A 68 25.16 2.96 -15.49
C THR A 68 23.91 3.85 -15.39
N VAL A 69 23.82 4.89 -16.23
CA VAL A 69 22.64 5.77 -16.27
C VAL A 69 21.39 5.00 -16.69
N VAL A 70 21.48 4.17 -17.74
CA VAL A 70 20.37 3.33 -18.21
C VAL A 70 19.96 2.31 -17.13
N SER A 71 20.91 1.72 -16.40
CA SER A 71 20.60 0.81 -15.29
C SER A 71 19.84 1.52 -14.18
N MET A 72 20.24 2.76 -13.85
CA MET A 72 19.55 3.58 -12.84
C MET A 72 18.16 3.99 -13.29
N ASP A 73 17.96 4.35 -14.56
CA ASP A 73 16.62 4.62 -15.11
C ASP A 73 15.71 3.38 -15.05
N VAL A 74 16.27 2.19 -15.32
CA VAL A 74 15.56 0.91 -15.20
C VAL A 74 15.17 0.64 -13.75
N ASP A 75 16.07 0.84 -12.80
CA ASP A 75 15.79 0.62 -11.38
C ASP A 75 14.79 1.64 -10.81
N LEU A 76 14.87 2.90 -11.23
CA LEU A 76 13.85 3.92 -10.94
C LEU A 76 12.49 3.53 -11.51
N SER A 77 12.45 3.01 -12.73
CA SER A 77 11.21 2.51 -13.35
C SER A 77 10.61 1.34 -12.56
N LYS A 78 11.43 0.44 -12.01
CA LYS A 78 10.97 -0.63 -11.13
C LYS A 78 10.39 -0.07 -9.82
N LEU A 79 11.05 0.92 -9.22
CA LEU A 79 10.57 1.58 -8.00
C LEU A 79 9.22 2.27 -8.21
N CYS A 80 9.07 3.03 -9.30
CA CYS A 80 7.79 3.63 -9.70
C CYS A 80 6.70 2.56 -9.86
N LYS A 81 7.02 1.43 -10.50
CA LYS A 81 6.07 0.32 -10.65
C LYS A 81 5.67 -0.30 -9.30
N ILE A 82 6.60 -0.41 -8.35
CA ILE A 82 6.29 -0.88 -6.99
C ILE A 82 5.33 0.11 -6.31
N ARG A 83 5.59 1.42 -6.37
CA ARG A 83 4.67 2.46 -5.84
C ARG A 83 3.28 2.35 -6.44
N ASP A 84 3.19 2.21 -7.76
CA ASP A 84 1.90 2.15 -8.44
C ASP A 84 1.12 0.88 -8.04
N LEU A 85 1.81 -0.26 -7.90
CA LEU A 85 1.22 -1.51 -7.40
C LEU A 85 0.75 -1.40 -5.94
N THR A 86 1.50 -0.72 -5.07
CA THR A 86 1.09 -0.57 -3.66
C THR A 86 -0.06 0.40 -3.49
N ALA A 87 -0.13 1.45 -4.31
CA ALA A 87 -1.29 2.32 -4.40
C ALA A 87 -2.54 1.56 -4.87
N GLN A 88 -2.42 0.76 -5.93
CA GLN A 88 -3.52 -0.08 -6.43
C GLN A 88 -3.97 -1.10 -5.37
N PHE A 89 -3.03 -1.82 -4.76
CA PHE A 89 -3.35 -2.77 -3.70
C PHE A 89 -4.09 -2.11 -2.54
N SER A 90 -3.68 -0.91 -2.11
CA SER A 90 -4.40 -0.18 -1.06
C SER A 90 -5.84 0.16 -1.46
N GLN A 91 -6.08 0.51 -2.72
CA GLN A 91 -7.43 0.78 -3.23
C GLN A 91 -8.26 -0.50 -3.30
N ASP A 92 -7.68 -1.60 -3.75
CA ASP A 92 -8.33 -2.90 -3.85
C ASP A 92 -8.75 -3.41 -2.47
N VAL A 93 -7.86 -3.36 -1.48
CA VAL A 93 -8.16 -3.75 -0.08
C VAL A 93 -9.32 -2.90 0.47
N HIS A 94 -9.27 -1.59 0.24
CA HIS A 94 -10.32 -0.68 0.68
C HIS A 94 -11.66 -0.97 -0.02
N GLN A 95 -11.64 -1.27 -1.32
CA GLN A 95 -12.85 -1.59 -2.08
C GLN A 95 -13.47 -2.93 -1.66
N VAL A 96 -12.65 -3.95 -1.43
CA VAL A 96 -13.10 -5.26 -0.93
C VAL A 96 -13.75 -5.10 0.44
N TRP A 97 -13.13 -4.31 1.33
CA TRP A 97 -13.64 -4.13 2.68
C TRP A 97 -14.89 -3.23 2.79
N GLN A 98 -15.01 -2.19 1.94
CA GLN A 98 -16.16 -1.26 1.99
C GLN A 98 -17.39 -1.67 1.18
N LYS A 99 -17.30 -2.71 0.34
CA LYS A 99 -18.40 -3.08 -0.56
C LYS A 99 -19.67 -3.54 0.17
N ASP A 100 -19.58 -3.96 1.43
CA ASP A 100 -20.72 -4.43 2.22
C ASP A 100 -21.27 -3.42 3.23
N THR A 101 -20.54 -2.37 3.59
CA THR A 101 -21.00 -1.37 4.57
C THR A 101 -22.18 -0.53 4.06
N LYS A 102 -22.32 -0.39 2.73
CA LYS A 102 -23.40 0.41 2.11
C LYS A 102 -24.74 -0.33 2.00
N TYR A 103 -24.77 -1.66 2.05
CA TYR A 103 -26.03 -2.41 1.97
C TYR A 103 -26.80 -2.44 3.30
N ASN A 104 -26.17 -2.08 4.42
CA ASN A 104 -26.79 -2.12 5.75
C ASN A 104 -27.40 -0.78 6.20
N GLN A 105 -27.19 0.32 5.48
CA GLN A 105 -27.72 1.65 5.86
C GLN A 105 -29.12 1.98 5.28
N ASN A 106 -29.63 1.18 4.35
CA ASN A 106 -30.94 1.43 3.70
C ASN A 106 -32.08 0.55 4.24
N SER A 107 -31.89 -0.10 5.39
CA SER A 107 -32.86 -1.04 5.99
C SER A 107 -33.38 -0.57 7.35
N SER A 108 -33.41 0.73 7.62
CA SER A 108 -34.02 1.31 8.84
C SER A 108 -35.11 2.32 8.49
#